data_AF-A0A7W2RTQ2-F1
#
_entry.id   AF-A0A7W2RTQ2-F1
#
_cell.length_a   1.000
_cell.length_b   1.000
_cell.length_c   1.000
_cell.angle_alpha   90.00
_cell.angle_beta   90.00
_cell.angle_gamma   90.00
#
_symmetry.space_group_name_H-M   'P 1'
#
loop_
_entity.id
_entity.type
_entity.pdbx_description
1 polymer ?
#
loop_
_entity_poly.entity_id
_entity_poly.type
_entity_poly.pdbx_seq_one_letter_code
_entity_poly.pdbx_strand_id
1 'polypeptide(L)'
;MAHQDYVSRSRVKNKKQSPYKKNAEPAQGISLKVKLITAFLVIALPSFGYLLWSIKDKQPAVVVAPKVIKVKKAAEVAELPELPKEKWTYVDDLKSKKVEVGQYEVKNKGPYKMQCGSFRTRKQAESLKAKIAFTGLEAQVGKSVGSSSTWYKVYLGPYDKKRNAEKDKHKLKNNAIHACQIWGWD
;
A
#
# COMPACT_ATOMS: atom_id res chain seq x y z
N MET A 1 -60.76 -15.59 -5.60
CA MET A 1 -61.82 -14.55 -5.64
C MET A 1 -61.19 -13.24 -5.19
N ALA A 2 -61.20 -12.22 -6.05
CA ALA A 2 -60.48 -10.96 -5.83
C ALA A 2 -61.48 -9.86 -5.45
N HIS A 3 -61.28 -9.20 -4.31
CA HIS A 3 -62.09 -8.05 -3.91
C HIS A 3 -61.54 -6.77 -4.57
N GLN A 4 -62.38 -6.17 -5.41
CA GLN A 4 -62.19 -4.83 -5.94
C GLN A 4 -62.69 -3.81 -4.91
N ASP A 5 -61.82 -3.37 -4.02
CA ASP A 5 -62.10 -2.21 -3.17
C ASP A 5 -61.68 -0.92 -3.89
N TYR A 6 -62.60 -0.41 -4.70
CA TYR A 6 -62.48 0.88 -5.37
C TYR A 6 -63.10 1.97 -4.49
N VAL A 7 -62.28 2.58 -3.61
CA VAL A 7 -62.64 3.86 -2.97
C VAL A 7 -61.91 4.98 -3.67
N SER A 8 -62.65 5.70 -4.49
CA SER A 8 -62.25 6.93 -5.17
C SER A 8 -61.87 8.02 -4.17
N ARG A 9 -60.58 8.30 -4.03
CA ARG A 9 -60.10 9.55 -3.43
C ARG A 9 -60.05 10.63 -4.52
N SER A 10 -60.76 11.73 -4.30
CA SER A 10 -60.78 12.91 -5.16
C SER A 10 -59.37 13.50 -5.30
N ARG A 11 -58.92 13.72 -6.55
CA ARG A 11 -57.62 14.33 -6.84
C ARG A 11 -57.71 15.84 -6.65
N VAL A 12 -57.03 16.36 -5.63
CA VAL A 12 -56.74 17.80 -5.49
C VAL A 12 -55.80 18.21 -6.63
N LYS A 13 -56.27 19.07 -7.53
CA LYS A 13 -55.45 19.70 -8.57
C LYS A 13 -54.69 20.88 -7.96
N ASN A 14 -53.45 20.67 -7.51
CA ASN A 14 -52.53 21.77 -7.23
C ASN A 14 -51.52 21.90 -8.37
N LYS A 15 -51.56 23.06 -9.02
CA LYS A 15 -50.81 23.42 -10.21
C LYS A 15 -49.52 24.12 -9.77
N LYS A 16 -48.39 23.54 -10.16
CA LYS A 16 -47.03 24.12 -10.28
C LYS A 16 -46.30 24.49 -8.98
N GLN A 17 -45.46 23.57 -8.52
CA GLN A 17 -44.09 23.83 -8.05
C GLN A 17 -43.31 22.50 -8.15
N SER A 18 -42.50 22.33 -9.19
CA SER A 18 -41.57 21.19 -9.28
C SER A 18 -40.29 21.55 -8.51
N PRO A 19 -39.71 20.63 -7.71
CA PRO A 19 -38.51 20.91 -6.92
C PRO A 19 -37.22 20.86 -7.75
N TYR A 20 -37.31 20.59 -9.06
CA TYR A 20 -36.17 20.52 -9.96
C TYR A 20 -35.96 21.84 -10.71
N LYS A 21 -35.50 22.88 -9.99
CA LYS A 21 -34.61 23.87 -10.61
C LYS A 21 -33.19 23.39 -10.37
N LYS A 22 -32.55 22.82 -11.39
CA LYS A 22 -31.10 22.64 -11.41
C LYS A 22 -30.49 24.04 -11.39
N ASN A 23 -29.90 24.42 -10.26
CA ASN A 23 -28.97 25.54 -10.23
C ASN A 23 -27.82 25.17 -11.16
N ALA A 24 -27.61 25.94 -12.23
CA ALA A 24 -26.41 25.81 -13.03
C ALA A 24 -25.23 26.24 -12.13
N GLU A 25 -24.33 25.31 -11.85
CA GLU A 25 -23.09 25.62 -11.13
C GLU A 25 -22.28 26.63 -11.97
N PRO A 26 -21.82 27.75 -11.40
CA PRO A 26 -20.94 28.66 -12.12
C PRO A 26 -19.63 27.91 -12.42
N ALA A 27 -19.20 27.95 -13.68
CA ALA A 27 -17.95 27.31 -14.11
C ALA A 27 -16.80 27.76 -13.19
N GLN A 28 -16.27 26.82 -12.41
CA GLN A 28 -15.19 27.08 -11.47
C GLN A 28 -13.92 27.40 -12.28
N GLY A 29 -13.52 28.67 -12.29
CA GLY A 29 -12.30 29.12 -12.95
C GLY A 29 -11.08 28.39 -12.40
N ILE A 30 -10.21 27.94 -13.31
CA ILE A 30 -8.97 27.23 -12.97
C ILE A 30 -8.11 28.12 -12.07
N SER A 31 -7.84 27.65 -10.84
CA SER A 31 -7.07 28.41 -9.84
C SER A 31 -5.65 28.74 -10.33
N LEU A 32 -5.11 29.88 -9.89
CA LEU A 32 -3.76 30.35 -10.28
C LEU A 32 -2.67 29.30 -10.02
N LYS A 33 -2.80 28.49 -8.96
CA LYS A 33 -1.85 27.40 -8.66
C LYS A 33 -1.83 26.34 -9.76
N VAL A 34 -2.98 25.97 -10.30
CA VAL A 34 -3.06 24.98 -11.39
C VAL A 34 -2.44 25.55 -12.66
N LYS A 35 -2.65 26.84 -12.97
CA LYS A 35 -2.02 27.51 -14.12
C LYS A 35 -0.49 27.53 -14.03
N LEU A 36 0.06 27.80 -12.84
CA LEU A 36 1.50 27.79 -12.60
C LEU A 36 2.09 26.37 -12.72
N ILE A 37 1.40 25.36 -12.18
CA ILE A 37 1.82 23.95 -12.30
C ILE A 37 1.81 23.52 -13.77
N THR A 38 0.78 23.89 -14.54
CA THR A 38 0.71 23.55 -15.97
C THR A 38 1.80 24.26 -16.77
N ALA A 39 2.08 25.55 -16.50
CA ALA A 39 3.14 26.28 -17.17
C ALA A 39 4.53 25.67 -16.88
N PHE A 40 4.77 25.27 -15.62
CA PHE A 40 6.02 24.61 -15.25
C PHE A 40 6.18 23.25 -15.93
N LEU A 41 5.13 22.44 -16.01
CA LEU A 41 5.16 21.14 -16.68
C LEU A 41 5.48 21.26 -18.18
N VAL A 42 4.91 22.27 -18.85
CA VAL A 42 5.14 22.52 -20.28
C VAL A 42 6.59 22.94 -20.56
N ILE A 43 7.27 23.59 -19.60
CA ILE A 43 8.69 23.98 -19.73
C ILE A 43 9.63 22.82 -19.33
N ALA A 44 9.30 22.12 -18.24
CA ALA A 44 10.16 21.10 -17.65
C ALA A 44 10.33 19.86 -18.53
N LEU A 45 9.26 19.41 -19.20
CA LEU A 45 9.28 18.21 -20.05
C LEU A 45 10.22 18.35 -21.26
N PRO A 46 10.16 19.41 -22.10
CA PRO A 46 11.11 19.60 -23.19
C PRO A 46 12.53 19.88 -22.69
N SER A 47 12.71 20.63 -21.60
CA SER A 47 14.06 20.85 -21.03
C SER A 47 14.71 19.54 -20.56
N PHE A 48 13.92 18.64 -19.96
CA PHE A 48 14.41 17.35 -19.49
C PHE A 48 14.72 16.40 -20.66
N GLY A 49 13.92 16.44 -21.73
CA GLY A 49 14.22 15.71 -22.98
C GLY A 49 15.55 16.16 -23.61
N TYR A 50 15.80 17.47 -23.65
CA TYR A 50 17.08 18.02 -24.12
C TYR A 50 18.26 17.61 -23.22
N LEU A 51 18.06 17.60 -21.90
CA LEU A 51 19.08 17.19 -20.93
C LEU A 51 19.45 15.71 -21.07
N LEU A 52 18.47 14.83 -21.27
CA LEU A 52 18.74 13.40 -21.52
C LEU A 52 19.44 13.18 -22.86
N TRP A 53 19.12 13.97 -23.88
CA TRP A 53 19.85 13.94 -25.15
C TRP A 53 21.32 14.35 -24.97
N SER A 54 21.59 15.35 -24.11
CA SER A 54 22.94 15.85 -23.85
C SER A 54 23.87 14.87 -23.09
N ILE A 55 23.34 13.86 -22.40
CA ILE A 55 24.14 12.89 -21.64
C ILE A 55 24.51 11.66 -22.49
N LYS A 56 23.92 11.51 -23.68
CA LYS A 56 24.05 10.31 -24.53
C LYS A 56 25.47 10.07 -25.07
N ASP A 57 26.33 11.10 -25.12
CA ASP A 57 27.69 11.02 -25.66
C ASP A 57 28.79 10.84 -24.59
N LYS A 58 28.46 10.63 -23.31
CA LYS A 58 29.46 10.43 -22.25
C LYS A 58 29.59 8.95 -21.88
N GLN A 59 30.41 8.21 -22.62
CA GLN A 59 30.93 6.91 -22.17
C GLN A 59 32.16 7.11 -21.28
N PRO A 60 32.21 6.49 -20.07
CA PRO A 60 33.45 6.43 -19.31
C PRO A 60 34.46 5.56 -20.07
N ALA A 61 35.68 6.08 -20.23
CA ALA A 61 36.77 5.41 -20.90
C ALA A 61 37.02 4.02 -20.27
N VAL A 62 37.06 3.01 -21.14
CA VAL A 62 37.34 1.62 -20.83
C VAL A 62 38.66 1.52 -20.07
N VAL A 63 38.59 0.86 -18.91
CA VAL A 63 39.73 0.54 -18.04
C VAL A 63 40.77 -0.23 -18.85
N VAL A 64 41.96 0.37 -19.00
CA VAL A 64 43.11 -0.23 -19.66
C VAL A 64 43.55 -1.46 -18.87
N ALA A 65 43.52 -2.62 -19.51
CA ALA A 65 44.05 -3.86 -18.97
C ALA A 65 45.57 -3.73 -18.68
N PRO A 66 46.07 -4.25 -17.55
CA PRO A 66 47.49 -4.19 -17.23
C PRO A 66 48.32 -4.98 -18.26
N LYS A 67 49.36 -4.33 -18.78
CA LYS A 67 50.42 -4.94 -19.60
C LYS A 67 50.97 -6.19 -18.90
N VAL A 68 50.71 -7.35 -19.49
CA VAL A 68 51.37 -8.60 -19.13
C VAL A 68 52.83 -8.51 -19.60
N ILE A 69 53.74 -8.57 -18.63
CA ILE A 69 55.18 -8.67 -18.83
C ILE A 69 55.48 -9.99 -19.54
N LYS A 70 56.10 -9.92 -20.73
CA LYS A 70 56.67 -11.09 -21.40
C LYS A 70 57.88 -11.58 -20.60
N VAL A 71 57.70 -12.64 -19.81
CA VAL A 71 58.81 -13.43 -19.26
C VAL A 71 59.39 -14.28 -20.38
N LYS A 72 60.70 -14.14 -20.59
CA LYS A 72 61.51 -14.90 -21.55
C LYS A 72 61.41 -16.40 -21.25
N LYS A 73 61.02 -17.17 -22.25
CA LYS A 73 61.16 -18.63 -22.29
C LYS A 73 62.65 -18.94 -22.47
N ALA A 74 63.32 -19.26 -21.36
CA ALA A 74 64.56 -20.01 -21.37
C ALA A 74 64.22 -21.46 -21.00
N ALA A 75 64.77 -22.37 -21.81
CA ALA A 75 64.89 -23.81 -21.65
C ALA A 75 64.51 -24.39 -20.27
N GLU A 76 63.62 -25.40 -20.27
CA GLU A 76 63.93 -26.73 -19.73
C GLU A 76 62.75 -27.67 -20.03
N VAL A 77 63.03 -28.69 -20.83
CA VAL A 77 62.18 -29.86 -21.02
C VAL A 77 62.54 -30.80 -19.87
N ALA A 78 61.81 -30.71 -18.76
CA ALA A 78 61.83 -31.73 -17.71
C ALA A 78 60.46 -31.72 -17.01
N GLU A 79 59.62 -32.68 -17.41
CA GLU A 79 58.39 -33.12 -16.74
C GLU A 79 57.25 -32.08 -16.65
N LEU A 80 56.20 -32.29 -17.47
CA LEU A 80 54.92 -31.59 -17.29
C LEU A 80 54.44 -31.82 -15.85
N PRO A 81 54.19 -30.78 -15.02
CA PRO A 81 53.52 -30.98 -13.75
C PRO A 81 52.13 -31.56 -14.04
N GLU A 82 51.77 -32.64 -13.34
CA GLU A 82 50.48 -33.30 -13.52
C GLU A 82 49.33 -32.27 -13.41
N LEU A 83 48.34 -32.38 -14.30
CA LEU A 83 47.15 -31.54 -14.30
C LEU A 83 46.55 -31.50 -12.89
N PRO A 84 46.31 -30.31 -12.31
CA PRO A 84 45.78 -30.19 -10.97
C PRO A 84 44.43 -30.91 -10.90
N LYS A 85 44.32 -31.90 -10.00
CA LYS A 85 43.08 -32.65 -9.80
C LYS A 85 41.98 -31.70 -9.32
N GLU A 86 40.89 -31.63 -10.06
CA GLU A 86 39.70 -30.87 -9.70
C GLU A 86 39.09 -31.44 -8.41
N LYS A 87 39.37 -30.78 -7.27
CA LYS A 87 38.76 -31.12 -5.99
C LYS A 87 37.37 -30.47 -5.96
N TRP A 88 36.33 -31.30 -5.91
CA TRP A 88 34.94 -30.86 -5.72
C TRP A 88 34.71 -30.41 -4.26
N THR A 89 35.28 -29.25 -3.89
CA THR A 89 35.28 -28.74 -2.50
C THR A 89 33.89 -28.37 -1.98
N TYR A 90 32.88 -28.28 -2.86
CA TYR A 90 31.51 -27.94 -2.50
C TYR A 90 30.90 -28.87 -1.45
N VAL A 91 31.17 -30.18 -1.53
CA VAL A 91 30.64 -31.17 -0.58
C VAL A 91 31.32 -31.06 0.78
N ASP A 92 32.62 -30.78 0.80
CA ASP A 92 33.42 -30.64 2.02
C ASP A 92 33.10 -29.33 2.75
N ASP A 93 32.88 -28.24 2.01
CA ASP A 93 32.47 -26.95 2.54
C ASP A 93 31.05 -27.00 3.11
N LEU A 94 30.13 -27.75 2.49
CA LEU A 94 28.78 -27.95 3.03
C LEU A 94 28.77 -28.75 4.33
N LYS A 95 29.69 -29.71 4.49
CA LYS A 95 29.78 -30.57 5.68
C LYS A 95 30.22 -29.80 6.92
N SER A 96 31.02 -28.74 6.73
CA SER A 96 31.57 -27.91 7.81
C SER A 96 30.73 -26.67 8.12
N LYS A 97 29.87 -26.22 7.19
CA LYS A 97 29.10 -24.98 7.35
C LYS A 97 27.83 -25.20 8.20
N LYS A 98 28.01 -25.33 9.52
CA LYS A 98 26.90 -25.28 10.48
C LYS A 98 26.43 -23.83 10.61
N VAL A 99 25.26 -23.53 10.04
CA VAL A 99 24.64 -22.20 10.19
C VAL A 99 24.18 -22.07 11.63
N GLU A 100 24.86 -21.23 12.40
CA GLU A 100 24.41 -20.86 13.74
C GLU A 100 23.11 -20.05 13.60
N VAL A 101 21.98 -20.71 13.85
CA VAL A 101 20.68 -20.07 13.89
C VAL A 101 20.64 -19.25 15.18
N GLY A 102 21.06 -17.99 15.11
CA GLY A 102 20.99 -17.08 16.24
C GLY A 102 19.57 -17.06 16.82
N GLN A 103 19.42 -17.32 18.12
CA GLN A 103 18.15 -17.16 18.81
C GLN A 103 17.65 -15.72 18.66
N TYR A 104 16.56 -15.55 17.91
CA TYR A 104 15.85 -14.28 17.83
C TYR A 104 14.74 -14.26 18.89
N GLU A 105 14.83 -13.35 19.86
CA GLU A 105 13.73 -13.15 20.81
C GLU A 105 12.60 -12.35 20.16
N VAL A 106 11.46 -13.01 19.92
CA VAL A 106 10.24 -12.35 19.43
C VAL A 106 9.54 -11.67 20.61
N LYS A 107 9.88 -10.41 20.88
CA LYS A 107 9.16 -9.58 21.88
C LYS A 107 7.73 -9.29 21.40
N ASN A 108 6.74 -9.94 22.03
CA ASN A 108 5.32 -9.61 21.82
C ASN A 108 4.95 -8.35 22.62
N LYS A 109 4.57 -7.27 21.94
CA LYS A 109 4.27 -5.97 22.57
C LYS A 109 2.84 -5.88 23.13
N GLY A 110 2.26 -7.01 23.54
CA GLY A 110 0.89 -7.10 24.05
C GLY A 110 -0.20 -7.24 22.97
N PRO A 111 -1.48 -7.29 23.38
CA PRO A 111 -2.59 -7.38 22.44
C PRO A 111 -2.75 -6.08 21.63
N TYR A 112 -3.34 -6.21 20.45
CA TYR A 112 -3.54 -5.11 19.51
C TYR A 112 -5.03 -4.90 19.24
N LYS A 113 -5.45 -3.65 19.00
CA LYS A 113 -6.76 -3.29 18.47
C LYS A 113 -6.62 -2.66 17.10
N MET A 114 -7.54 -2.97 16.19
CA MET A 114 -7.56 -2.35 14.86
C MET A 114 -8.76 -1.41 14.75
N GLN A 115 -8.53 -0.11 14.66
CA GLN A 115 -9.57 0.89 14.46
C GLN A 115 -9.79 1.13 12.96
N CYS A 116 -11.01 0.93 12.47
CA CYS A 116 -11.39 1.10 11.07
C CYS A 116 -12.15 2.39 10.75
N GLY A 117 -12.60 3.12 11.78
CA GLY A 117 -13.25 4.41 11.60
C GLY A 117 -13.57 5.12 12.91
N SER A 118 -13.90 6.41 12.83
CA SER A 118 -14.42 7.22 13.93
C SER A 118 -15.50 8.13 13.37
N PHE A 119 -16.71 8.04 13.91
CA PHE A 119 -17.88 8.77 13.40
C PHE A 119 -18.50 9.64 14.48
N ARG A 120 -19.20 10.70 14.07
CA ARG A 120 -19.97 11.56 14.98
C ARG A 120 -21.30 10.95 15.38
N THR A 121 -21.88 10.12 14.49
CA THR A 121 -23.17 9.48 14.71
C THR A 121 -23.00 7.98 14.91
N ARG A 122 -23.81 7.40 15.80
CA ARG A 122 -23.82 5.96 16.05
C ARG A 122 -24.26 5.17 14.81
N LYS A 123 -25.24 5.69 14.06
CA LYS A 123 -25.76 5.07 12.83
C LYS A 123 -24.67 4.86 11.77
N GLN A 124 -23.77 5.83 11.58
CA GLN A 124 -22.64 5.68 10.66
C GLN A 124 -21.66 4.59 11.13
N ALA A 125 -21.35 4.56 12.43
CA ALA A 125 -20.50 3.52 13.00
C ALA A 125 -21.12 2.12 12.86
N GLU A 126 -22.43 1.98 13.11
CA GLU A 126 -23.18 0.74 12.92
C GLU A 126 -23.19 0.29 11.45
N SER A 127 -23.33 1.22 10.51
CA SER A 127 -23.27 0.89 9.08
C SER A 127 -21.91 0.34 8.65
N LEU A 128 -20.81 0.91 9.17
CA LEU A 128 -19.47 0.39 8.92
C LEU A 128 -19.27 -0.97 9.60
N LYS A 129 -19.77 -1.15 10.83
CA LYS A 129 -19.75 -2.44 11.53
C LYS A 129 -20.46 -3.53 10.71
N ALA A 130 -21.63 -3.24 10.14
CA ALA A 130 -22.34 -4.17 9.27
C ALA A 130 -21.54 -4.49 7.99
N LYS A 131 -20.94 -3.47 7.36
CA LYS A 131 -20.07 -3.68 6.19
C LYS A 131 -18.88 -4.60 6.51
N ILE A 132 -18.28 -4.44 7.69
CA ILE A 132 -17.20 -5.30 8.18
C ILE A 132 -17.72 -6.72 8.46
N ALA A 133 -18.91 -6.86 9.06
CA ALA A 133 -19.54 -8.16 9.31
C ALA A 133 -19.77 -8.96 8.01
N PHE A 134 -20.14 -8.29 6.91
CA PHE A 134 -20.27 -8.96 5.60
C PHE A 134 -18.95 -9.50 5.04
N THR A 135 -17.79 -9.02 5.53
CA THR A 135 -16.49 -9.59 5.19
C THR A 135 -16.12 -10.82 6.03
N GLY A 136 -16.99 -11.21 6.97
CA GLY A 136 -16.76 -12.32 7.91
C GLY A 136 -15.93 -11.93 9.12
N LEU A 137 -15.84 -10.63 9.45
CA LEU A 137 -15.09 -10.11 10.60
C LEU A 137 -16.02 -9.37 11.55
N GLU A 138 -15.80 -9.54 12.85
CA GLU A 138 -16.61 -8.87 13.86
C GLU A 138 -15.96 -7.56 14.30
N ALA A 139 -16.74 -6.48 14.24
CA ALA A 139 -16.35 -5.17 14.74
C ALA A 139 -17.23 -4.72 15.91
N GLN A 140 -16.65 -3.94 16.81
CA GLN A 140 -17.28 -3.32 17.96
C GLN A 140 -17.34 -1.81 17.76
N VAL A 141 -18.36 -1.17 18.34
CA VAL A 141 -18.51 0.29 18.34
C VAL A 141 -18.36 0.79 19.76
N GLY A 142 -17.30 1.55 20.02
CA GLY A 142 -17.05 2.18 21.31
C GLY A 142 -17.37 3.66 21.28
N LYS A 143 -17.98 4.16 22.36
CA LYS A 143 -18.18 5.59 22.57
C LYS A 143 -16.94 6.18 23.24
N SER A 144 -16.33 7.17 22.61
CA SER A 144 -15.18 7.91 23.12
C SER A 144 -15.60 9.37 23.27
N VAL A 145 -15.65 9.88 24.50
CA VAL A 145 -15.95 11.28 24.77
C VAL A 145 -14.63 12.05 24.72
N GLY A 146 -14.49 12.98 23.76
CA GLY A 146 -13.41 13.96 23.74
C GLY A 146 -13.84 15.27 24.39
N SER A 147 -12.91 16.22 24.55
CA SER A 147 -13.15 17.49 25.25
C SER A 147 -14.28 18.35 24.68
N SER A 148 -14.59 18.21 23.39
CA SER A 148 -15.61 19.01 22.70
C SER A 148 -16.73 18.17 22.07
N SER A 149 -16.55 16.84 21.91
CA SER A 149 -17.57 16.01 21.26
C SER A 149 -17.43 14.51 21.51
N THR A 150 -18.56 13.82 21.42
CA THR A 150 -18.62 12.35 21.43
C THR A 150 -18.30 11.79 20.05
N TRP A 151 -17.39 10.81 20.01
CA TRP A 151 -17.06 10.03 18.83
C TRP A 151 -17.44 8.55 19.04
N TYR A 152 -17.83 7.90 17.96
CA TYR A 152 -18.12 6.47 17.89
C TYR A 152 -17.03 5.80 17.06
N LYS A 153 -16.12 5.09 17.73
CA LYS A 153 -14.99 4.41 17.11
C LYS A 153 -15.37 2.98 16.78
N VAL A 154 -15.11 2.55 15.54
CA VAL A 154 -15.31 1.17 15.10
C VAL A 154 -13.96 0.46 15.16
N TYR A 155 -13.87 -0.60 15.96
CA TYR A 155 -12.63 -1.35 16.14
C TYR A 155 -12.85 -2.87 16.15
N LEU A 156 -11.81 -3.61 15.80
CA LEU A 156 -11.72 -5.06 15.83
C LEU A 156 -10.61 -5.49 16.80
N GLY A 157 -10.74 -6.69 17.38
CA GLY A 157 -9.79 -7.24 18.34
C GLY A 157 -10.44 -7.53 19.70
N PRO A 158 -9.69 -8.02 20.68
CA PRO A 158 -8.21 -8.00 20.78
C PRO A 158 -7.51 -9.01 19.87
N TYR A 159 -6.33 -8.64 19.36
CA TYR A 159 -5.44 -9.51 18.57
C TYR A 159 -4.15 -9.81 19.33
N ASP A 160 -3.77 -11.07 19.50
CA ASP A 160 -2.55 -11.43 20.25
C ASP A 160 -1.26 -10.98 19.57
N LYS A 161 -1.26 -10.97 18.23
CA LYS A 161 -0.09 -10.64 17.40
C LYS A 161 -0.47 -9.62 16.34
N LYS A 162 0.43 -8.66 16.08
CA LYS A 162 0.27 -7.67 15.02
C LYS A 162 0.01 -8.30 13.65
N ARG A 163 0.63 -9.46 13.37
CA ARG A 163 0.43 -10.22 12.12
C ARG A 163 -1.03 -10.61 11.88
N ASN A 164 -1.77 -10.98 12.92
CA ASN A 164 -3.18 -11.35 12.79
C ASN A 164 -4.03 -10.12 12.43
N ALA A 165 -3.76 -8.98 13.08
CA ALA A 165 -4.41 -7.71 12.74
C ALA A 165 -4.07 -7.24 11.31
N GLU A 166 -2.82 -7.42 10.86
CA GLU A 166 -2.43 -7.11 9.47
C GLU A 166 -3.13 -8.01 8.46
N LYS A 167 -3.25 -9.31 8.74
CA LYS A 167 -3.98 -10.26 7.87
C LYS A 167 -5.44 -9.82 7.67
N ASP A 168 -6.14 -9.47 8.74
CA ASP A 168 -7.53 -9.01 8.64
C ASP A 168 -7.64 -7.63 8.00
N LYS A 169 -6.69 -6.73 8.27
CA LYS A 169 -6.58 -5.45 7.55
C LYS A 169 -6.48 -5.65 6.04
N HIS A 170 -5.71 -6.63 5.57
CA HIS A 170 -5.61 -6.95 4.16
C HIS A 170 -6.94 -7.46 3.59
N LYS A 171 -7.66 -8.33 4.32
CA LYS A 171 -9.02 -8.75 3.91
C LYS A 171 -9.97 -7.57 3.78
N LEU A 172 -9.96 -6.65 4.75
CA LEU A 172 -10.80 -5.45 4.71
C LEU A 172 -10.43 -4.53 3.55
N LYS A 173 -9.13 -4.37 3.26
CA LYS A 173 -8.65 -3.61 2.10
C LYS A 173 -9.18 -4.19 0.79
N ASN A 174 -9.21 -5.51 0.65
CA ASN A 174 -9.73 -6.19 -0.54
C ASN A 174 -11.26 -6.02 -0.69
N ASN A 175 -11.97 -5.73 0.39
CA ASN A 175 -13.42 -5.47 0.42
C ASN A 175 -13.76 -3.96 0.45
N ALA A 176 -12.87 -3.10 -0.10
CA ALA A 176 -13.05 -1.65 -0.17
C ALA A 176 -13.25 -0.96 1.19
N ILE A 177 -12.54 -1.42 2.22
CA ILE A 177 -12.42 -0.78 3.54
C ILE A 177 -10.94 -0.47 3.79
N HIS A 178 -10.54 0.78 3.52
CA HIS A 178 -9.11 1.17 3.54
C HIS A 178 -8.67 1.89 4.82
N ALA A 179 -9.61 2.39 5.62
CA ALA A 179 -9.35 3.30 6.74
C ALA A 179 -8.88 2.62 8.05
N CYS A 180 -8.36 1.39 8.00
CA CYS A 180 -8.00 0.63 9.19
C CYS A 180 -6.54 0.86 9.65
N GLN A 181 -6.38 1.20 10.92
CA GLN A 181 -5.12 1.41 11.62
C GLN A 181 -5.02 0.49 12.84
N ILE A 182 -3.82 -0.02 13.11
CA ILE A 182 -3.54 -0.94 14.21
C ILE A 182 -2.88 -0.16 15.35
N TRP A 183 -3.41 -0.32 16.55
CA TRP A 183 -2.95 0.32 17.79
C TRP A 183 -2.64 -0.77 18.83
N GLY A 184 -1.82 -0.43 19.83
CA GLY A 184 -1.72 -1.23 21.04
C GLY A 184 -3.06 -1.26 21.78
N TRP A 185 -3.32 -2.30 22.55
CA TRP A 185 -4.58 -2.42 23.31
C TRP A 185 -4.68 -1.38 24.44
N ASP A 186 -3.56 -0.84 24.90
CA ASP A 186 -3.46 0.20 25.93
C ASP A 186 -4.28 1.48 25.61
#